data_AF-A0A972S168-F1
#
_entry.id   AF-A0A972S168-F1
#
_cell.length_a   1.000
_cell.length_b   1.000
_cell.length_c   1.000
_cell.angle_alpha   90.00
_cell.angle_beta   90.00
_cell.angle_gamma   90.00
#
_symmetry.space_group_name_H-M   'P 1'
#
loop_
_entity.id
_entity.type
_entity.pdbx_description
1 polymer ?
#
loop_
_entity_poly.entity_id
_entity_poly.type
_entity_poly.pdbx_seq_one_letter_code
_entity_poly.pdbx_strand_id
1 'polypeptide(L)'
;MSTKILLLCDTFNSLTQRIFCYLQDRGYEVSVEYALSPQTMREGAELFEPDLIIAPYLTKKVPKEVYKRYPTFILHPGPFGDRGAWALDNAILNEEPIWGVSLIEAVEEMDGGPIWGSEEFAMPKASKGAIYRTIVSDLALKLIAELLQNLDKAPLPNSLLPPHPPITQRRRRIDWQKDRTKEIITKINASDNYPGVKDSFFGMELFLFGAVEEREGLEKIEAKPKEIIAKRDGAVLVKTIDGAVWIRQMTRIEDGVRQIKLPSTYVLKSNIKGVKERRILLYVEPSLETFKEITYYQKGRVGFLGFDFYNGAMSSDHCIRLKYAVETLKDKVDILVLLGGEQFFSNGIHLSILEDSKKQGEDGWSNINAMNDLVRTILFSEDILAITAFRANAGAGGVFLGLAADIVAARKGVVLNPHYKTLGLSGSEFHTYTLPRRVGEEMARKLLDEALPISAEKAKEIGMVDRLFNDLSEVEAFALELVEDEDRYYDLLDAKRDRLEADEERIEKLLQAELTKMYPQFWDESSPFHELRRQFVYKICPAQTPKRLAKHRREDA
;
A
#
# COMPACT_ATOMS: atom_id res chain seq x y z
N MET A 1 -6.42 -4.35 -34.97
CA MET A 1 -5.20 -4.33 -34.13
C MET A 1 -5.63 -3.83 -32.76
N SER A 2 -5.04 -4.34 -31.68
CA SER A 2 -5.33 -3.81 -30.33
C SER A 2 -4.75 -2.40 -30.21
N THR A 3 -5.46 -1.47 -29.57
CA THR A 3 -4.99 -0.11 -29.33
C THR A 3 -3.78 -0.14 -28.39
N LYS A 4 -2.69 0.51 -28.79
CA LYS A 4 -1.43 0.64 -28.06
C LYS A 4 -1.46 1.83 -27.12
N ILE A 5 -1.27 1.58 -25.83
CA ILE A 5 -1.27 2.63 -24.80
C ILE A 5 0.07 2.64 -24.07
N LEU A 6 0.77 3.78 -24.11
CA LEU A 6 1.97 3.99 -23.32
C LEU A 6 1.62 4.65 -21.99
N LEU A 7 1.97 4.01 -20.88
CA LEU A 7 1.96 4.64 -19.56
C LEU A 7 3.27 5.36 -19.32
N LEU A 8 3.24 6.69 -19.26
CA LEU A 8 4.40 7.53 -19.00
C LEU A 8 4.39 8.00 -17.55
N CYS A 9 5.33 7.55 -16.73
CA CYS A 9 5.28 7.85 -15.28
C CYS A 9 6.65 8.01 -14.65
N ASP A 10 6.76 8.74 -13.55
CA ASP A 10 8.01 8.80 -12.78
C ASP A 10 8.34 7.47 -12.10
N THR A 11 7.32 6.76 -11.65
CA THR A 11 7.42 5.45 -10.99
C THR A 11 6.19 4.61 -11.30
N PHE A 12 6.35 3.28 -11.30
CA PHE A 12 5.24 2.34 -11.39
C PHE A 12 4.50 2.22 -10.05
N ASN A 13 3.94 3.35 -9.59
CA ASN A 13 3.25 3.48 -8.31
C ASN A 13 1.89 2.76 -8.29
N SER A 14 1.19 2.83 -7.17
CA SER A 14 -0.13 2.20 -6.98
C SER A 14 -1.18 2.61 -8.02
N LEU A 15 -1.18 3.86 -8.47
CA LEU A 15 -2.16 4.33 -9.45
C LEU A 15 -1.79 3.83 -10.84
N THR A 16 -0.52 3.96 -11.21
CA THR A 16 -0.01 3.43 -12.49
C THR A 16 -0.24 1.92 -12.61
N GLN A 17 -0.01 1.16 -11.53
CA GLN A 17 -0.30 -0.28 -11.50
C GLN A 17 -1.78 -0.58 -11.70
N ARG A 18 -2.66 0.16 -11.04
CA ARG A 18 -4.12 -0.03 -11.18
C ARG A 18 -4.59 0.24 -12.60
N ILE A 19 -4.12 1.32 -13.22
CA ILE A 19 -4.43 1.64 -14.61
C ILE A 19 -3.85 0.59 -15.55
N PHE A 20 -2.61 0.15 -15.31
CA PHE A 20 -1.98 -0.91 -16.08
C PHE A 20 -2.83 -2.18 -16.08
N CYS A 21 -3.27 -2.66 -14.92
CA CYS A 21 -4.14 -3.85 -14.84
C CYS A 21 -5.47 -3.60 -15.56
N TYR A 22 -6.13 -2.47 -15.31
CA TYR A 22 -7.41 -2.14 -15.95
C TYR A 22 -7.35 -2.19 -17.48
N LEU A 23 -6.27 -1.65 -18.05
CA LEU A 23 -6.04 -1.64 -19.49
C LEU A 23 -5.71 -3.05 -20.01
N GLN A 24 -4.83 -3.79 -19.33
CA GLN A 24 -4.49 -5.15 -19.73
C GLN A 24 -5.69 -6.10 -19.70
N ASP A 25 -6.53 -6.01 -18.67
CA ASP A 25 -7.73 -6.83 -18.51
C ASP A 25 -8.76 -6.59 -19.64
N ARG A 26 -8.66 -5.45 -20.33
CA ARG A 26 -9.51 -5.07 -21.48
C ARG A 26 -8.87 -5.34 -22.83
N GLY A 27 -7.71 -6.01 -22.85
CA GLY A 27 -7.03 -6.43 -24.07
C GLY A 27 -6.22 -5.35 -24.77
N TYR A 28 -6.01 -4.19 -24.14
CA TYR A 28 -5.12 -3.15 -24.68
C TYR A 28 -3.65 -3.61 -24.70
N GLU A 29 -2.89 -3.21 -25.71
CA GLU A 29 -1.46 -3.40 -25.72
C GLU A 29 -0.80 -2.31 -24.87
N VAL A 30 -0.45 -2.64 -23.63
CA VAL A 30 0.11 -1.67 -22.67
C VAL A 30 1.62 -1.86 -22.50
N SER A 31 2.36 -0.77 -22.61
CA SER A 31 3.76 -0.65 -22.17
C SER A 31 3.92 0.49 -21.18
N VAL A 32 4.95 0.44 -20.34
CA VAL A 32 5.31 1.53 -19.42
C VAL A 32 6.65 2.12 -19.83
N GLU A 33 6.81 3.43 -19.72
CA GLU A 33 8.10 4.12 -19.79
C GLU A 33 8.28 5.04 -18.58
N TYR A 34 9.47 4.98 -17.96
CA TYR A 34 9.82 5.89 -16.89
C TYR A 34 10.25 7.26 -17.44
N ALA A 35 9.69 8.32 -16.87
CA ALA A 35 10.01 9.70 -17.19
C ALA A 35 11.37 10.11 -16.58
N LEU A 36 12.45 9.45 -16.99
CA LEU A 36 13.80 9.68 -16.45
C LEU A 36 14.41 10.96 -17.04
N SER A 37 14.30 11.18 -18.35
CA SER A 37 14.72 12.41 -19.03
C SER A 37 13.86 12.71 -20.25
N PRO A 38 13.89 13.94 -20.81
CA PRO A 38 13.24 14.23 -22.09
C PRO A 38 13.65 13.28 -23.23
N GLN A 39 14.90 12.81 -23.22
CA GLN A 39 15.40 11.87 -24.23
C GLN A 39 14.75 10.50 -24.09
N THR A 40 14.68 9.94 -22.87
CA THR A 40 14.08 8.61 -22.66
C THR A 40 12.59 8.61 -22.98
N MET A 41 11.88 9.71 -22.66
CA MET A 41 10.47 9.85 -22.98
C MET A 41 10.22 9.85 -24.49
N ARG A 42 11.05 10.56 -25.27
CA ARG A 42 10.96 10.56 -26.75
C ARG A 42 11.24 9.17 -27.30
N GLU A 43 12.36 8.57 -26.90
CA GLU A 43 12.79 7.26 -27.38
C GLU A 43 11.74 6.18 -27.05
N GLY A 44 11.20 6.15 -25.83
CA GLY A 44 10.19 5.17 -25.45
C GLY A 44 8.88 5.32 -26.26
N ALA A 45 8.46 6.56 -26.54
CA ALA A 45 7.30 6.82 -27.38
C ALA A 45 7.56 6.50 -28.87
N GLU A 46 8.77 6.74 -29.38
CA GLU A 46 9.18 6.40 -30.74
C GLU A 46 9.29 4.89 -30.95
N LEU A 47 9.86 4.16 -29.99
CA LEU A 47 10.00 2.70 -30.08
C LEU A 47 8.66 1.97 -29.98
N PHE A 48 7.74 2.47 -29.16
CA PHE A 48 6.46 1.78 -28.95
C PHE A 48 5.40 2.14 -29.99
N GLU A 49 5.48 3.35 -30.55
CA GLU A 49 4.48 3.94 -31.46
C GLU A 49 3.04 3.82 -30.91
N PRO A 50 2.75 4.46 -29.75
CA PRO A 50 1.44 4.35 -29.12
C PRO A 50 0.35 5.07 -29.92
N ASP A 51 -0.88 4.59 -29.82
CA ASP A 51 -2.07 5.33 -30.29
C ASP A 51 -2.38 6.51 -29.34
N LEU A 52 -2.11 6.32 -28.04
CA LEU A 52 -2.20 7.39 -27.03
C LEU A 52 -1.28 7.12 -25.83
N ILE A 53 -0.98 8.20 -25.10
CA ILE A 53 -0.16 8.19 -23.89
C ILE A 53 -1.03 8.61 -22.70
N ILE A 54 -0.98 7.85 -21.61
CA ILE A 54 -1.56 8.24 -20.33
C ILE A 54 -0.41 8.44 -19.35
N ALA A 55 -0.41 9.56 -18.62
CA ALA A 55 0.56 9.90 -17.61
C ALA A 55 -0.11 9.96 -16.21
N PRO A 56 -0.15 8.83 -15.46
CA PRO A 56 -0.85 8.78 -14.18
C PRO A 56 -0.15 9.50 -13.03
N TYR A 57 1.17 9.62 -13.13
CA TYR A 57 2.01 10.20 -12.10
C TYR A 57 3.30 10.74 -12.72
N LEU A 58 3.41 12.05 -12.78
CA LEU A 58 4.50 12.73 -13.47
C LEU A 58 4.90 13.99 -12.69
N THR A 59 6.20 14.21 -12.49
CA THR A 59 6.73 15.46 -11.92
C THR A 59 7.54 16.27 -12.92
N LYS A 60 7.79 15.71 -14.11
CA LYS A 60 8.54 16.34 -15.19
C LYS A 60 7.63 16.67 -16.35
N LYS A 61 7.97 17.70 -17.12
CA LYS A 61 7.23 18.07 -18.32
C LYS A 61 7.44 17.05 -19.44
N VAL A 62 6.36 16.64 -20.11
CA VAL A 62 6.42 15.82 -21.33
C VAL A 62 7.02 16.65 -22.48
N PRO A 63 7.98 16.12 -23.27
CA PRO A 63 8.56 16.86 -24.39
C PRO A 63 7.52 17.20 -25.46
N LYS A 64 7.68 18.37 -26.09
CA LYS A 64 6.77 18.89 -27.13
C LYS A 64 6.67 17.97 -28.34
N GLU A 65 7.75 17.29 -28.69
CA GLU A 65 7.78 16.35 -29.79
C GLU A 65 6.88 15.13 -29.52
N VAL A 66 6.73 14.74 -28.25
CA VAL A 66 5.90 13.60 -27.84
C VAL A 66 4.42 13.98 -27.89
N TYR A 67 4.00 15.00 -27.13
CA TYR A 67 2.58 15.32 -27.02
C TYR A 67 1.98 15.93 -28.30
N LYS A 68 2.80 16.45 -29.22
CA LYS A 68 2.34 16.86 -30.55
C LYS A 68 2.15 15.70 -31.52
N ARG A 69 2.86 14.59 -31.30
CA ARG A 69 2.81 13.42 -32.18
C ARG A 69 1.77 12.41 -31.71
N TYR A 70 1.65 12.23 -30.39
CA TYR A 70 0.76 11.26 -29.77
C TYR A 70 -0.19 11.98 -28.80
N PRO A 71 -1.52 11.75 -28.88
CA PRO A 71 -2.46 12.23 -27.87
C PRO A 71 -1.97 11.83 -26.47
N THR A 72 -1.77 12.82 -25.60
CA THR A 72 -1.13 12.61 -24.30
C THR A 72 -2.00 13.19 -23.20
N PHE A 73 -2.43 12.35 -22.26
CA PHE A 73 -3.35 12.71 -21.19
C PHE A 73 -2.67 12.58 -19.84
N ILE A 74 -2.70 13.65 -19.04
CA ILE A 74 -2.07 13.76 -17.73
C ILE A 74 -3.16 13.72 -16.66
N LEU A 75 -3.01 12.83 -15.69
CA LEU A 75 -3.86 12.83 -14.50
C LEU A 75 -3.36 13.87 -13.51
N HIS A 76 -4.22 14.83 -13.20
CA HIS A 76 -3.97 15.86 -12.21
C HIS A 76 -4.87 15.62 -10.99
N PRO A 77 -4.31 15.44 -9.77
CA PRO A 77 -5.10 15.22 -8.56
C PRO A 77 -5.63 16.56 -8.00
N GLY A 78 -6.32 17.32 -8.86
CA GLY A 78 -6.96 18.60 -8.59
C GLY A 78 -8.26 18.77 -9.38
N PRO A 79 -9.20 19.61 -8.88
CA PRO A 79 -10.49 19.86 -9.53
C PRO A 79 -10.32 20.60 -10.86
N PHE A 80 -11.43 20.84 -11.55
CA PHE A 80 -11.45 21.53 -12.83
C PHE A 80 -10.73 22.89 -12.75
N GLY A 81 -9.77 23.11 -13.65
CA GLY A 81 -8.97 24.34 -13.71
C GLY A 81 -7.85 24.46 -12.68
N ASP A 82 -7.71 23.49 -11.76
CA ASP A 82 -6.62 23.45 -10.78
C ASP A 82 -5.28 23.19 -11.46
N ARG A 83 -4.22 23.85 -10.98
CA ARG A 83 -2.91 23.85 -11.64
C ARG A 83 -1.75 23.85 -10.67
N GLY A 84 -0.68 23.18 -11.06
CA GLY A 84 0.60 23.21 -10.37
C GLY A 84 0.80 22.03 -9.42
N ALA A 85 2.06 21.86 -9.00
CA ALA A 85 2.45 20.76 -8.15
C ALA A 85 1.84 20.87 -6.74
N TRP A 86 1.86 19.74 -6.01
CA TRP A 86 1.39 19.65 -4.63
C TRP A 86 -0.11 19.98 -4.44
N ALA A 87 -0.96 19.67 -5.43
CA ALA A 87 -2.40 19.88 -5.39
C ALA A 87 -3.06 19.35 -4.10
N LEU A 88 -2.91 18.05 -3.79
CA LEU A 88 -3.46 17.46 -2.56
C LEU A 88 -2.84 18.02 -1.27
N ASP A 89 -1.54 18.36 -1.29
CA ASP A 89 -0.91 18.97 -0.12
C ASP A 89 -1.53 20.34 0.19
N ASN A 90 -1.79 21.16 -0.85
CA ASN A 90 -2.46 22.45 -0.71
C ASN A 90 -3.90 22.25 -0.21
N ALA A 91 -4.64 21.32 -0.82
CA ALA A 91 -6.01 21.03 -0.43
C ALA A 91 -6.14 20.67 1.06
N ILE A 92 -5.25 19.81 1.57
CA ILE A 92 -5.25 19.40 2.98
C ILE A 92 -4.82 20.57 3.89
N LEU A 93 -3.75 21.29 3.53
CA LEU A 93 -3.25 22.41 4.36
C LEU A 93 -4.21 23.60 4.43
N ASN A 94 -5.00 23.81 3.38
CA ASN A 94 -6.02 24.86 3.31
C ASN A 94 -7.37 24.40 3.89
N GLU A 95 -7.49 23.12 4.28
CA GLU A 95 -8.73 22.50 4.73
C GLU A 95 -9.89 22.67 3.73
N GLU A 96 -9.59 22.50 2.43
CA GLU A 96 -10.61 22.57 1.38
C GLU A 96 -11.70 21.52 1.65
N PRO A 97 -13.00 21.89 1.65
CA PRO A 97 -14.08 20.95 1.95
C PRO A 97 -14.37 19.99 0.79
N ILE A 98 -14.08 20.44 -0.43
CA ILE A 98 -14.30 19.72 -1.69
C ILE A 98 -13.00 19.83 -2.50
N TRP A 99 -12.63 18.74 -3.15
CA TRP A 99 -11.51 18.68 -4.09
C TRP A 99 -11.89 17.87 -5.32
N GLY A 100 -10.93 17.56 -6.19
CA GLY A 100 -11.21 16.77 -7.39
C GLY A 100 -10.02 16.12 -8.04
N VAL A 101 -10.28 15.46 -9.16
CA VAL A 101 -9.30 14.85 -10.07
C VAL A 101 -9.69 15.27 -11.48
N SER A 102 -8.71 15.62 -12.30
CA SER A 102 -8.92 16.04 -13.69
C SER A 102 -7.99 15.28 -14.63
N LEU A 103 -8.48 15.02 -15.84
CA LEU A 103 -7.70 14.46 -16.93
C LEU A 103 -7.44 15.55 -17.95
N ILE A 104 -6.17 15.95 -18.08
CA ILE A 104 -5.75 17.15 -18.81
C ILE A 104 -4.92 16.72 -20.02
N GLU A 105 -5.21 17.26 -21.20
CA GLU A 105 -4.38 17.04 -22.38
C GLU A 105 -3.04 17.79 -22.25
N ALA A 106 -1.94 17.16 -22.63
CA ALA A 106 -0.62 17.76 -22.52
C ALA A 106 -0.42 18.88 -23.56
N VAL A 107 -0.05 20.07 -23.07
CA VAL A 107 0.32 21.24 -23.88
C VAL A 107 1.61 21.87 -23.36
N GLU A 108 2.04 22.97 -23.97
CA GLU A 108 3.26 23.69 -23.54
C GLU A 108 3.12 24.26 -22.12
N GLU A 109 1.95 24.76 -21.75
CA GLU A 109 1.69 25.27 -20.41
C GLU A 109 1.35 24.12 -19.45
N MET A 110 2.05 24.03 -18.29
CA MET A 110 1.78 22.98 -17.30
C MET A 110 0.36 23.09 -16.76
N ASP A 111 -0.33 21.95 -16.75
CA ASP A 111 -1.73 21.78 -16.37
C ASP A 111 -2.68 22.76 -17.10
N GLY A 112 -2.27 23.27 -18.26
CA GLY A 112 -2.98 24.31 -19.00
C GLY A 112 -3.76 23.81 -20.22
N GLY A 113 -3.72 22.51 -20.51
CA GLY A 113 -4.38 21.96 -21.68
C GLY A 113 -5.87 21.73 -21.48
N PRO A 114 -6.61 21.44 -22.56
CA PRO A 114 -8.03 21.08 -22.48
C PRO A 114 -8.31 19.95 -21.49
N ILE A 115 -9.48 20.00 -20.86
CA ILE A 115 -9.91 19.03 -19.84
C ILE A 115 -10.84 18.00 -20.49
N TRP A 116 -10.45 16.74 -20.42
CA TRP A 116 -11.20 15.60 -20.98
C TRP A 116 -12.21 15.02 -20.00
N GLY A 117 -12.02 15.28 -18.71
CA GLY A 117 -12.99 14.97 -17.67
C GLY A 117 -12.48 15.46 -16.31
N SER A 118 -13.41 15.71 -15.40
CA SER A 118 -13.11 16.13 -14.03
C SER A 118 -14.19 15.61 -13.10
N GLU A 119 -13.78 15.16 -11.93
CA GLU A 119 -14.66 14.61 -10.90
C GLU A 119 -14.33 15.24 -9.55
N GLU A 120 -15.36 15.56 -8.77
CA GLU A 120 -15.22 16.18 -7.45
C GLU A 120 -15.53 15.19 -6.33
N PHE A 121 -14.96 15.45 -5.15
CA PHE A 121 -15.23 14.68 -3.95
C PHE A 121 -15.11 15.52 -2.67
N ALA A 122 -15.85 15.12 -1.64
CA ALA A 122 -15.70 15.68 -0.30
C ALA A 122 -14.38 15.23 0.32
N MET A 123 -13.59 16.18 0.84
CA MET A 123 -12.26 15.89 1.40
C MET A 123 -12.37 15.09 2.71
N PRO A 124 -11.85 13.85 2.79
CA PRO A 124 -11.87 13.08 4.01
C PRO A 124 -10.79 13.54 4.98
N LYS A 125 -10.99 13.30 6.28
CA LYS A 125 -9.96 13.51 7.31
C LYS A 125 -8.93 12.38 7.29
N ALA A 126 -8.05 12.40 6.29
CA ALA A 126 -7.06 11.36 6.08
C ALA A 126 -5.72 11.92 5.59
N SER A 127 -4.68 11.08 5.58
CA SER A 127 -3.40 11.45 5.00
C SER A 127 -3.51 11.59 3.48
N LYS A 128 -2.62 12.41 2.89
CA LYS A 128 -2.50 12.54 1.43
C LYS A 128 -2.33 11.19 0.75
N GLY A 129 -1.49 10.32 1.33
CA GLY A 129 -1.27 8.97 0.82
C GLY A 129 -2.55 8.13 0.80
N ALA A 130 -3.39 8.24 1.85
CA ALA A 130 -4.68 7.55 1.91
C ALA A 130 -5.63 8.07 0.81
N ILE A 131 -5.81 9.39 0.73
CA ILE A 131 -6.65 10.05 -0.29
C ILE A 131 -6.23 9.66 -1.71
N TYR A 132 -4.92 9.67 -1.97
CA TYR A 132 -4.37 9.30 -3.28
C TYR A 132 -4.66 7.83 -3.64
N ARG A 133 -4.56 6.91 -2.68
CA ARG A 133 -4.74 5.46 -2.91
C ARG A 133 -6.19 5.02 -2.97
N THR A 134 -7.10 5.77 -2.36
CA THR A 134 -8.53 5.47 -2.35
C THR A 134 -9.25 6.33 -3.39
N ILE A 135 -9.84 7.44 -2.97
CA ILE A 135 -10.80 8.21 -3.77
C ILE A 135 -10.20 8.78 -5.06
N VAL A 136 -8.97 9.30 -5.01
CA VAL A 136 -8.30 9.83 -6.22
C VAL A 136 -8.04 8.72 -7.23
N SER A 137 -7.64 7.54 -6.74
CA SER A 137 -7.38 6.37 -7.59
C SER A 137 -8.66 5.84 -8.24
N ASP A 138 -9.77 5.83 -7.50
CA ASP A 138 -11.08 5.42 -8.03
C ASP A 138 -11.57 6.37 -9.13
N LEU A 139 -11.52 7.69 -8.86
CA LEU A 139 -11.95 8.72 -9.82
C LEU A 139 -11.03 8.81 -11.03
N ALA A 140 -9.71 8.68 -10.85
CA ALA A 140 -8.76 8.65 -11.97
C ALA A 140 -9.06 7.48 -12.93
N LEU A 141 -9.42 6.31 -12.38
CA LEU A 141 -9.77 5.16 -13.21
C LEU A 141 -11.09 5.38 -13.95
N LYS A 142 -12.08 5.99 -13.30
CA LYS A 142 -13.34 6.40 -13.93
C LYS A 142 -13.09 7.35 -15.10
N LEU A 143 -12.29 8.39 -14.91
CA LEU A 143 -11.93 9.34 -15.96
C LEU A 143 -11.21 8.69 -17.14
N ILE A 144 -10.31 7.74 -16.89
CA ILE A 144 -9.64 6.98 -17.96
C ILE A 144 -10.64 6.09 -18.71
N ALA A 145 -11.56 5.44 -18.01
CA ALA A 145 -12.61 4.64 -18.63
C ALA A 145 -13.48 5.50 -19.57
N GLU A 146 -13.85 6.70 -19.11
CA GLU A 146 -14.63 7.65 -19.89
C GLU A 146 -13.86 8.20 -21.09
N LEU A 147 -12.56 8.53 -20.92
CA LEU A 147 -11.69 8.94 -22.01
C LEU A 147 -11.67 7.89 -23.13
N LEU A 148 -11.39 6.64 -22.79
CA LEU A 148 -11.24 5.56 -23.77
C LEU A 148 -12.54 5.23 -24.51
N GLN A 149 -13.69 5.50 -23.91
CA GLN A 149 -15.00 5.36 -24.56
C GLN A 149 -15.37 6.57 -25.44
N ASN A 150 -14.71 7.71 -25.25
CA ASN A 150 -15.14 8.99 -25.82
C ASN A 150 -13.99 9.77 -26.49
N LEU A 151 -13.02 9.09 -27.08
CA LEU A 151 -11.89 9.74 -27.78
C LEU A 151 -12.33 10.68 -28.91
N ASP A 152 -13.53 10.48 -29.48
CA ASP A 152 -14.10 11.32 -30.53
C ASP A 152 -14.79 12.59 -30.01
N LYS A 153 -14.98 12.73 -28.68
CA LYS A 153 -15.62 13.92 -28.09
C LYS A 153 -14.61 15.06 -27.93
N ALA A 154 -15.07 16.28 -28.18
CA ALA A 154 -14.26 17.46 -27.95
C ALA A 154 -14.02 17.68 -26.43
N PRO A 155 -12.78 18.00 -26.01
CA PRO A 155 -12.50 18.34 -24.63
C PRO A 155 -13.08 19.71 -24.26
N LEU A 156 -13.23 19.95 -22.96
CA LEU A 156 -13.64 21.24 -22.43
C LEU A 156 -12.44 22.21 -22.42
N PRO A 157 -12.65 23.50 -22.76
CA PRO A 157 -11.62 24.50 -22.58
C PRO A 157 -11.28 24.65 -21.09
N ASN A 158 -9.99 24.75 -20.79
CA ASN A 158 -9.53 24.84 -19.41
C ASN A 158 -9.59 26.29 -18.91
N SER A 159 -10.36 26.52 -17.84
CA SER A 159 -10.40 27.79 -17.13
C SER A 159 -9.21 27.89 -16.17
N LEU A 160 -8.09 28.40 -16.68
CA LEU A 160 -6.81 28.42 -15.98
C LEU A 160 -6.86 29.21 -14.67
N LEU A 161 -6.87 28.51 -13.53
CA LEU A 161 -6.63 29.12 -12.22
C LEU A 161 -5.14 29.43 -12.03
N PRO A 162 -4.76 30.34 -11.10
CA PRO A 162 -3.37 30.55 -10.75
C PRO A 162 -2.73 29.24 -10.26
N PRO A 163 -1.50 28.91 -10.70
CA PRO A 163 -0.83 27.71 -10.24
C PRO A 163 -0.51 27.79 -8.74
N HIS A 164 -0.58 26.65 -8.06
CA HIS A 164 -0.24 26.56 -6.63
C HIS A 164 1.16 27.07 -6.32
N PRO A 165 1.35 27.84 -5.24
CA PRO A 165 2.68 28.22 -4.79
C PRO A 165 3.44 26.98 -4.26
N PRO A 166 4.77 26.91 -4.42
CA PRO A 166 5.57 25.83 -3.85
C PRO A 166 5.40 25.69 -2.34
N ILE A 167 5.19 24.46 -1.86
CA ILE A 167 5.05 24.19 -0.43
C ILE A 167 6.41 23.92 0.19
N THR A 168 6.85 24.84 1.04
CA THR A 168 8.10 24.74 1.79
C THR A 168 7.91 24.02 3.13
N GLN A 169 8.99 23.53 3.73
CA GLN A 169 8.97 23.04 5.12
C GLN A 169 8.56 24.12 6.12
N ARG A 170 8.76 25.41 5.81
CA ARG A 170 8.27 26.53 6.63
C ARG A 170 6.74 26.52 6.75
N ARG A 171 6.02 26.20 5.67
CA ARG A 171 4.54 26.09 5.68
C ARG A 171 4.06 24.83 6.40
N ARG A 172 4.85 23.75 6.39
CA ARG A 172 4.54 22.48 7.06
C ARG A 172 4.90 22.48 8.55
N ARG A 173 5.73 23.43 9.00
CA ARG A 173 6.30 23.47 10.35
C ARG A 173 5.21 23.45 11.41
N ILE A 174 5.40 22.59 12.39
CA ILE A 174 4.61 22.58 13.62
C ILE A 174 5.17 23.61 14.59
N ASP A 175 4.29 24.46 15.12
CA ASP A 175 4.56 25.31 16.27
C ASP A 175 3.86 24.69 17.48
N TRP A 176 4.56 23.83 18.22
CA TRP A 176 3.99 23.09 19.35
C TRP A 176 3.44 23.97 20.48
N GLN A 177 3.74 25.27 20.50
CA GLN A 177 3.20 26.21 21.50
C GLN A 177 1.93 26.92 21.05
N LYS A 178 1.53 26.77 19.77
CA LYS A 178 0.39 27.47 19.18
C LYS A 178 -0.56 26.54 18.44
N ASP A 179 -0.01 25.52 17.79
CA ASP A 179 -0.80 24.60 17.00
C ASP A 179 -1.57 23.64 17.90
N ARG A 180 -2.86 23.58 17.68
CA ARG A 180 -3.78 22.59 18.25
C ARG A 180 -3.54 21.22 17.62
N THR A 181 -4.02 20.18 18.29
CA THR A 181 -3.91 18.78 17.85
C THR A 181 -4.37 18.58 16.41
N LYS A 182 -5.51 19.17 16.04
CA LYS A 182 -6.06 19.14 14.68
C LYS A 182 -5.11 19.73 13.64
N GLU A 183 -4.49 20.87 13.93
CA GLU A 183 -3.59 21.58 13.00
C GLU A 183 -2.30 20.78 12.79
N ILE A 184 -1.77 20.17 13.85
CA ILE A 184 -0.61 19.28 13.80
C ILE A 184 -0.91 18.06 12.93
N ILE A 185 -2.05 17.40 13.16
CA ILE A 185 -2.51 16.26 12.35
C ILE A 185 -2.66 16.67 10.89
N THR A 186 -3.24 17.84 10.60
CA THR A 186 -3.42 18.36 9.23
C THR A 186 -2.07 18.54 8.52
N LYS A 187 -1.10 19.15 9.19
CA LYS A 187 0.27 19.34 8.64
C LYS A 187 0.96 18.00 8.35
N ILE A 188 0.81 17.02 9.23
CA ILE A 188 1.38 15.68 9.03
C ILE A 188 0.64 14.95 7.91
N ASN A 189 -0.69 14.97 7.88
CA ASN A 189 -1.51 14.34 6.85
C ASN A 189 -1.21 14.88 5.44
N ALA A 190 -1.07 16.20 5.29
CA ALA A 190 -0.66 16.81 4.01
C ALA A 190 0.72 16.34 3.53
N SER A 191 1.56 15.89 4.47
CA SER A 191 2.96 15.52 4.25
C SER A 191 3.19 14.01 4.28
N ASP A 192 2.16 13.20 4.52
CA ASP A 192 2.24 11.73 4.64
C ASP A 192 1.73 11.08 3.35
N ASN A 193 2.53 10.30 2.61
CA ASN A 193 3.75 9.61 3.03
C ASN A 193 5.08 10.30 2.67
N TYR A 194 5.02 11.43 1.99
CA TYR A 194 6.17 12.24 1.57
C TYR A 194 5.72 13.71 1.39
N PRO A 195 6.51 14.73 1.77
CA PRO A 195 7.88 14.66 2.26
C PRO A 195 8.02 14.46 3.78
N GLY A 196 6.91 14.49 4.53
CA GLY A 196 6.91 14.59 6.00
C GLY A 196 7.09 16.02 6.49
N VAL A 197 6.81 16.20 7.78
CA VAL A 197 6.99 17.49 8.47
C VAL A 197 8.34 17.50 9.15
N LYS A 198 9.23 18.41 8.76
CA LYS A 198 10.54 18.60 9.41
C LYS A 198 10.35 19.15 10.82
N ASP A 199 10.98 18.52 11.81
CA ASP A 199 11.00 18.94 13.21
C ASP A 199 12.31 18.49 13.88
N SER A 200 12.45 18.75 15.18
CA SER A 200 13.54 18.27 16.01
C SER A 200 13.07 17.77 17.38
N PHE A 201 13.56 16.60 17.77
CA PHE A 201 13.42 16.04 19.12
C PHE A 201 14.80 15.67 19.65
N PHE A 202 15.10 16.05 20.89
CA PHE A 202 16.38 15.77 21.55
C PHE A 202 17.61 16.20 20.72
N GLY A 203 17.50 17.31 19.98
CA GLY A 203 18.57 17.83 19.12
C GLY A 203 18.73 17.09 17.77
N MET A 204 17.97 16.02 17.52
CA MET A 204 17.98 15.31 16.24
C MET A 204 17.03 16.01 15.26
N GLU A 205 17.48 16.29 14.04
CA GLU A 205 16.59 16.71 12.95
C GLU A 205 15.91 15.50 12.31
N LEU A 206 14.60 15.59 12.12
CA LEU A 206 13.78 14.48 11.66
C LEU A 206 12.54 14.94 10.89
N PHE A 207 11.87 14.01 10.22
CA PHE A 207 10.56 14.22 9.62
C PHE A 207 9.52 13.29 10.25
N LEU A 208 8.31 13.82 10.48
CA LEU A 208 7.20 13.14 11.15
C LEU A 208 6.17 12.57 10.16
N PHE A 209 5.58 11.42 10.48
CA PHE A 209 4.55 10.72 9.71
C PHE A 209 3.55 9.97 10.60
N GLY A 210 2.38 9.66 10.04
CA GLY A 210 1.37 8.80 10.64
C GLY A 210 0.82 9.40 11.92
N ALA A 211 0.18 10.56 11.81
CA ALA A 211 -0.45 11.21 12.95
C ALA A 211 -1.78 10.56 13.30
N VAL A 212 -2.00 10.26 14.59
CA VAL A 212 -3.29 9.78 15.11
C VAL A 212 -3.62 10.59 16.37
N GLU A 213 -4.83 11.11 16.46
CA GLU A 213 -5.29 11.82 17.66
C GLU A 213 -5.38 10.84 18.85
N GLU A 214 -4.97 11.29 20.04
CA GLU A 214 -5.28 10.58 21.29
C GLU A 214 -6.46 11.26 21.96
N ARG A 215 -7.53 10.51 22.20
CA ARG A 215 -8.72 11.00 22.92
C ARG A 215 -8.94 10.29 24.25
N GLU A 216 -8.17 9.26 24.54
CA GLU A 216 -8.35 8.44 25.73
C GLU A 216 -7.34 8.82 26.83
N GLY A 217 -7.81 9.02 28.06
CA GLY A 217 -6.99 9.04 29.28
C GLY A 217 -5.90 10.11 29.34
N LEU A 218 -6.14 11.28 28.74
CA LEU A 218 -5.21 12.43 28.75
C LEU A 218 -5.33 13.29 30.01
N GLU A 219 -6.47 13.25 30.68
CA GLU A 219 -6.80 14.06 31.86
C GLU A 219 -5.88 13.81 33.07
N LYS A 220 -5.13 12.70 33.05
CA LYS A 220 -4.22 12.30 34.14
C LYS A 220 -2.74 12.61 33.85
N ILE A 221 -2.43 13.28 32.74
CA ILE A 221 -1.05 13.50 32.29
C ILE A 221 -0.72 14.99 32.26
N GLU A 222 -0.03 15.45 33.30
CA GLU A 222 0.61 16.77 33.32
C GLU A 222 1.92 16.72 32.52
N ALA A 223 1.97 17.41 31.40
CA ALA A 223 3.13 17.49 30.52
C ALA A 223 3.10 18.78 29.71
N LYS A 224 4.28 19.25 29.28
CA LYS A 224 4.40 20.46 28.45
C LYS A 224 4.14 20.14 26.98
N PRO A 225 3.64 21.10 26.17
CA PRO A 225 3.55 20.88 24.74
C PRO A 225 4.91 20.51 24.14
N LYS A 226 4.92 19.58 23.18
CA LYS A 226 6.08 18.89 22.59
C LYS A 226 6.71 17.79 23.44
N GLU A 227 6.28 17.58 24.67
CA GLU A 227 6.81 16.49 25.51
C GLU A 227 6.31 15.13 25.01
N ILE A 228 7.21 14.14 24.93
CA ILE A 228 6.85 12.75 24.65
C ILE A 228 6.41 12.10 25.96
N ILE A 229 5.12 11.77 26.05
CA ILE A 229 4.49 11.33 27.30
C ILE A 229 4.25 9.83 27.37
N ALA A 230 4.17 9.15 26.22
CA ALA A 230 4.01 7.70 26.17
C ALA A 230 4.58 7.14 24.85
N LYS A 231 4.70 5.81 24.83
CA LYS A 231 4.93 5.03 23.61
C LYS A 231 3.95 3.86 23.55
N ARG A 232 3.65 3.40 22.34
CA ARG A 232 2.79 2.25 22.04
C ARG A 232 3.23 1.68 20.71
N ASP A 233 3.52 0.39 20.62
CA ASP A 233 3.64 -0.35 19.36
C ASP A 233 4.48 0.38 18.29
N GLY A 234 5.68 0.85 18.66
CA GLY A 234 6.56 1.57 17.74
C GLY A 234 6.31 3.08 17.60
N ALA A 235 5.14 3.58 18.01
CA ALA A 235 4.78 4.99 17.99
C ALA A 235 5.11 5.72 19.31
N VAL A 236 5.15 7.05 19.23
CA VAL A 236 5.28 7.93 20.42
C VAL A 236 4.12 8.90 20.49
N LEU A 237 3.63 9.14 21.71
CA LEU A 237 2.58 10.11 21.99
C LEU A 237 3.20 11.43 22.42
N VAL A 238 2.90 12.51 21.68
CA VAL A 238 3.44 13.84 21.92
C VAL A 238 2.33 14.76 22.42
N LYS A 239 2.56 15.43 23.55
CA LYS A 239 1.64 16.40 24.12
C LYS A 239 1.49 17.62 23.21
N THR A 240 0.26 18.05 22.97
CA THR A 240 -0.06 19.30 22.26
C THR A 240 -0.66 20.32 23.25
N ILE A 241 -0.99 21.52 22.78
CA ILE A 241 -1.57 22.55 23.65
C ILE A 241 -2.97 22.21 24.17
N ASP A 242 -3.72 21.36 23.45
CA ASP A 242 -5.11 21.03 23.75
C ASP A 242 -5.41 19.52 23.82
N GLY A 243 -4.40 18.67 23.67
CA GLY A 243 -4.56 17.22 23.61
C GLY A 243 -3.23 16.49 23.52
N ALA A 244 -3.17 15.47 22.67
CA ALA A 244 -1.94 14.79 22.29
C ALA A 244 -2.09 14.10 20.93
N VAL A 245 -0.96 13.86 20.26
CA VAL A 245 -0.91 13.21 18.95
C VAL A 245 0.12 12.09 18.95
N TRP A 246 -0.30 10.91 18.51
CA TRP A 246 0.58 9.81 18.21
C TRP A 246 1.32 10.06 16.90
N ILE A 247 2.63 9.88 16.91
CA ILE A 247 3.47 9.89 15.71
C ILE A 247 3.97 8.46 15.49
N ARG A 248 3.49 7.81 14.44
CA ARG A 248 3.80 6.41 14.15
C ARG A 248 5.23 6.23 13.62
N GLN A 249 5.69 7.10 12.73
CA GLN A 249 6.94 6.90 12.00
C GLN A 249 7.75 8.19 11.89
N MET A 250 9.08 8.04 11.81
CA MET A 250 10.02 9.13 11.63
C MET A 250 11.10 8.79 10.59
N THR A 251 11.71 9.81 9.99
CA THR A 251 13.00 9.69 9.26
C THR A 251 13.99 10.67 9.85
N ARG A 252 15.17 10.23 10.27
CA ARG A 252 16.25 11.12 10.74
C ARG A 252 17.02 11.73 9.57
N ILE A 253 17.69 12.86 9.82
CA ILE A 253 18.72 13.42 8.94
C ILE A 253 20.08 13.12 9.57
N GLU A 254 20.99 12.52 8.82
CA GLU A 254 22.38 12.26 9.23
C GLU A 254 23.31 12.81 8.15
N ASP A 255 24.26 13.67 8.54
CA ASP A 255 25.22 14.31 7.63
C ASP A 255 24.57 15.00 6.41
N GLY A 256 23.41 15.63 6.64
CA GLY A 256 22.62 16.29 5.59
C GLY A 256 21.84 15.33 4.69
N VAL A 257 21.96 14.01 4.89
CA VAL A 257 21.27 12.97 4.14
C VAL A 257 20.08 12.45 4.93
N ARG A 258 18.94 12.39 4.26
CA ARG A 258 17.73 11.83 4.83
C ARG A 258 17.79 10.31 4.86
N GLN A 259 17.57 9.75 6.04
CA GLN A 259 17.52 8.30 6.25
C GLN A 259 16.14 7.71 5.97
N ILE A 260 16.06 6.38 5.99
CA ILE A 260 14.82 5.62 5.77
C ILE A 260 13.78 5.85 6.88
N LYS A 261 12.52 5.55 6.55
CA LYS A 261 11.39 5.69 7.47
C LYS A 261 11.31 4.47 8.39
N LEU A 262 11.24 4.72 9.69
CA LEU A 262 11.19 3.70 10.74
C LEU A 262 10.17 4.08 11.81
N PRO A 263 9.72 3.12 12.64
CA PRO A 263 8.90 3.42 13.81
C PRO A 263 9.56 4.50 14.69
N SER A 264 8.76 5.40 15.24
CA SER A 264 9.27 6.53 16.03
C SER A 264 10.15 6.08 17.20
N THR A 265 9.80 4.98 17.88
CA THR A 265 10.62 4.44 18.97
C THR A 265 11.97 3.90 18.47
N TYR A 266 12.02 3.35 17.26
CA TYR A 266 13.26 2.91 16.61
C TYR A 266 14.15 4.09 16.21
N VAL A 267 13.59 5.22 15.81
CA VAL A 267 14.38 6.42 15.48
C VAL A 267 14.92 7.09 16.75
N LEU A 268 14.09 7.21 17.78
CA LEU A 268 14.46 7.92 19.01
C LEU A 268 15.36 7.10 19.94
N LYS A 269 15.31 5.76 19.86
CA LYS A 269 16.17 4.80 20.60
C LYS A 269 16.30 5.16 22.09
N SER A 270 17.53 5.41 22.55
CA SER A 270 17.84 5.71 23.96
C SER A 270 17.33 7.07 24.44
N ASN A 271 16.96 7.99 23.55
CA ASN A 271 16.48 9.32 23.94
C ASN A 271 15.12 9.29 24.64
N ILE A 272 14.35 8.23 24.44
CA ILE A 272 13.06 8.00 25.13
C ILE A 272 13.18 7.00 26.27
N LYS A 273 14.40 6.81 26.82
CA LYS A 273 14.60 6.00 28.03
C LYS A 273 13.80 6.61 29.18
N GLY A 274 12.94 5.80 29.81
CA GLY A 274 12.05 6.24 30.88
C GLY A 274 10.62 6.59 30.43
N VAL A 275 10.40 6.84 29.12
CA VAL A 275 9.03 6.98 28.58
C VAL A 275 8.30 5.64 28.70
N LYS A 276 7.14 5.65 29.35
CA LYS A 276 6.37 4.44 29.65
C LYS A 276 5.61 3.93 28.43
N GLU A 277 5.54 2.61 28.31
CA GLU A 277 4.68 1.92 27.37
C GLU A 277 3.23 2.00 27.85
N ARG A 278 2.33 2.59 27.07
CA ARG A 278 0.90 2.67 27.37
C ARG A 278 0.16 1.59 26.57
N ARG A 279 0.24 0.35 27.05
CA ARG A 279 -0.35 -0.81 26.38
C ARG A 279 -1.89 -0.72 26.33
N ILE A 280 -2.44 -1.25 25.25
CA ILE A 280 -3.86 -1.62 25.12
C ILE A 280 -3.94 -3.14 24.97
N LEU A 281 -5.16 -3.68 24.96
CA LEU A 281 -5.37 -5.09 24.66
C LEU A 281 -4.82 -5.43 23.26
N LEU A 282 -4.49 -6.70 23.05
CA LEU A 282 -3.88 -7.19 21.81
C LEU A 282 -4.68 -6.75 20.57
N TYR A 283 -6.00 -6.82 20.67
CA TYR A 283 -6.96 -6.26 19.73
C TYR A 283 -8.02 -5.49 20.52
N VAL A 284 -8.62 -4.47 19.90
CA VAL A 284 -9.64 -3.61 20.50
C VAL A 284 -10.77 -3.33 19.49
N GLU A 285 -11.92 -2.84 19.96
CA GLU A 285 -13.00 -2.42 19.08
C GLU A 285 -12.56 -1.30 18.12
N PRO A 286 -13.02 -1.30 16.85
CA PRO A 286 -12.69 -0.24 15.88
C PRO A 286 -13.05 1.18 16.36
N SER A 287 -14.10 1.30 17.19
CA SER A 287 -14.60 2.57 17.71
C SER A 287 -13.69 3.26 18.74
N LEU A 288 -12.69 2.57 19.31
CA LEU A 288 -11.78 3.16 20.30
C LEU A 288 -10.92 4.28 19.67
N GLU A 289 -11.14 5.54 20.04
CA GLU A 289 -10.47 6.71 19.43
C GLU A 289 -9.04 6.94 19.97
N THR A 290 -8.12 6.02 19.68
CA THR A 290 -6.69 6.12 20.03
C THR A 290 -5.83 5.47 18.94
N PHE A 291 -4.49 5.58 19.04
CA PHE A 291 -3.61 4.80 18.18
C PHE A 291 -3.71 3.31 18.52
N LYS A 292 -4.13 2.54 17.52
CA LYS A 292 -4.35 1.10 17.57
C LYS A 292 -3.99 0.50 16.22
N GLU A 293 -3.43 -0.70 16.23
CA GLU A 293 -3.04 -1.39 15.00
C GLU A 293 -3.92 -2.60 14.71
N ILE A 294 -4.33 -3.36 15.74
CA ILE A 294 -5.16 -4.55 15.58
C ILE A 294 -6.54 -4.27 16.17
N THR A 295 -7.58 -4.49 15.37
CA THR A 295 -8.98 -4.28 15.76
C THR A 295 -9.79 -5.55 15.60
N TYR A 296 -10.78 -5.74 16.45
CA TYR A 296 -11.70 -6.87 16.36
C TYR A 296 -13.12 -6.42 16.68
N TYR A 297 -14.09 -6.96 15.94
CA TYR A 297 -15.50 -6.95 16.31
C TYR A 297 -16.14 -8.28 15.90
N GLN A 298 -17.25 -8.66 16.53
CA GLN A 298 -17.93 -9.92 16.30
C GLN A 298 -19.41 -9.69 15.98
N LYS A 299 -19.95 -10.45 15.04
CA LYS A 299 -21.39 -10.52 14.73
C LYS A 299 -21.82 -11.99 14.75
N GLY A 300 -22.61 -12.37 15.74
CA GLY A 300 -22.99 -13.77 15.94
C GLY A 300 -21.76 -14.67 16.09
N ARG A 301 -21.64 -15.67 15.24
CA ARG A 301 -20.53 -16.65 15.20
C ARG A 301 -19.38 -16.25 14.26
N VAL A 302 -19.39 -15.01 13.73
CA VAL A 302 -18.37 -14.50 12.80
C VAL A 302 -17.56 -13.38 13.45
N GLY A 303 -16.23 -13.53 13.45
CA GLY A 303 -15.28 -12.54 13.91
C GLY A 303 -14.61 -11.78 12.77
N PHE A 304 -14.36 -10.48 12.95
CA PHE A 304 -13.74 -9.61 11.97
C PHE A 304 -12.47 -8.99 12.53
N LEU A 305 -11.32 -9.40 12.00
CA LEU A 305 -9.98 -9.03 12.48
C LEU A 305 -9.31 -8.05 11.50
N GLY A 306 -9.21 -6.79 11.90
CA GLY A 306 -8.47 -5.75 11.18
C GLY A 306 -7.05 -5.57 11.71
N PHE A 307 -6.10 -5.23 10.83
CA PHE A 307 -4.71 -4.96 11.19
C PHE A 307 -4.11 -3.86 10.30
N ASP A 308 -4.09 -2.62 10.79
CA ASP A 308 -3.58 -1.43 10.09
C ASP A 308 -2.10 -1.16 10.38
N PHE A 309 -1.21 -2.01 9.87
CA PHE A 309 0.23 -1.76 9.94
C PHE A 309 0.65 -0.69 8.93
N TYR A 310 1.53 0.23 9.33
CA TYR A 310 1.89 1.37 8.49
C TYR A 310 2.52 0.91 7.16
N ASN A 311 2.00 1.39 6.03
CA ASN A 311 2.32 0.93 4.68
C ASN A 311 2.14 -0.60 4.43
N GLY A 312 1.41 -1.30 5.30
CA GLY A 312 1.25 -2.76 5.24
C GLY A 312 2.55 -3.54 5.52
N ALA A 313 3.61 -2.90 6.03
CA ALA A 313 4.88 -3.56 6.32
C ALA A 313 4.85 -4.26 7.70
N MET A 314 5.16 -5.56 7.72
CA MET A 314 5.01 -6.40 8.91
C MET A 314 6.36 -6.78 9.48
N SER A 315 6.71 -6.22 10.65
CA SER A 315 7.88 -6.65 11.41
C SER A 315 7.61 -8.01 12.06
N SER A 316 8.64 -8.65 12.64
CA SER A 316 8.43 -9.88 13.42
C SER A 316 7.40 -9.67 14.54
N ASP A 317 7.43 -8.52 15.23
CA ASP A 317 6.47 -8.17 16.28
C ASP A 317 5.04 -8.08 15.75
N HIS A 318 4.84 -7.46 14.59
CA HIS A 318 3.51 -7.39 13.95
C HIS A 318 2.98 -8.78 13.64
N CYS A 319 3.81 -9.67 13.06
CA CYS A 319 3.43 -11.04 12.75
C CYS A 319 3.09 -11.83 14.02
N ILE A 320 3.91 -11.72 15.07
CA ILE A 320 3.71 -12.41 16.36
C ILE A 320 2.41 -11.95 17.03
N ARG A 321 2.16 -10.64 17.09
CA ARG A 321 0.93 -10.09 17.67
C ARG A 321 -0.31 -10.55 16.91
N LEU A 322 -0.25 -10.52 15.58
CA LEU A 322 -1.37 -10.97 14.75
C LEU A 322 -1.59 -12.49 14.87
N LYS A 323 -0.53 -13.29 14.96
CA LYS A 323 -0.60 -14.73 15.20
C LYS A 323 -1.37 -15.01 16.50
N TYR A 324 -0.98 -14.39 17.60
CA TYR A 324 -1.66 -14.56 18.89
C TYR A 324 -3.11 -14.06 18.86
N ALA A 325 -3.42 -13.03 18.06
CA ALA A 325 -4.79 -12.60 17.87
C ALA A 325 -5.62 -13.69 17.18
N VAL A 326 -5.11 -14.29 16.10
CA VAL A 326 -5.77 -15.41 15.42
C VAL A 326 -5.93 -16.61 16.36
N GLU A 327 -4.88 -17.02 17.07
CA GLU A 327 -4.93 -18.14 18.03
C GLU A 327 -5.97 -17.93 19.14
N THR A 328 -6.11 -16.70 19.63
CA THR A 328 -7.09 -16.38 20.68
C THR A 328 -8.51 -16.30 20.14
N LEU A 329 -8.68 -15.85 18.90
CA LEU A 329 -9.99 -15.59 18.31
C LEU A 329 -10.63 -16.84 17.70
N LYS A 330 -9.84 -17.80 17.21
CA LYS A 330 -10.37 -19.04 16.63
C LYS A 330 -11.21 -19.86 17.63
N ASP A 331 -10.96 -19.71 18.94
CA ASP A 331 -11.73 -20.39 19.98
C ASP A 331 -13.06 -19.68 20.31
N LYS A 332 -13.38 -18.56 19.63
CA LYS A 332 -14.55 -17.70 19.93
C LYS A 332 -15.57 -17.60 18.80
N VAL A 333 -15.21 -18.08 17.61
CA VAL A 333 -15.98 -17.90 16.38
C VAL A 333 -15.89 -19.16 15.53
N ASP A 334 -16.85 -19.34 14.64
CA ASP A 334 -16.84 -20.41 13.64
C ASP A 334 -16.17 -19.93 12.35
N ILE A 335 -16.26 -18.62 12.08
CA ILE A 335 -15.63 -17.97 10.92
C ILE A 335 -14.81 -16.75 11.38
N LEU A 336 -13.56 -16.68 10.94
CA LEU A 336 -12.69 -15.52 11.17
C LEU A 336 -12.37 -14.82 9.85
N VAL A 337 -12.78 -13.56 9.73
CA VAL A 337 -12.54 -12.72 8.54
C VAL A 337 -11.33 -11.80 8.77
N LEU A 338 -10.30 -11.95 7.96
CA LEU A 338 -9.09 -11.12 7.95
C LEU A 338 -9.30 -9.90 7.04
N LEU A 339 -9.31 -8.69 7.62
CA LEU A 339 -9.61 -7.45 6.91
C LEU A 339 -8.37 -6.65 6.48
N GLY A 340 -7.19 -6.91 7.08
CA GLY A 340 -6.02 -6.07 6.87
C GLY A 340 -6.23 -4.61 7.31
N GLY A 341 -5.46 -3.68 6.75
CA GLY A 341 -5.60 -2.23 6.92
C GLY A 341 -6.48 -1.60 5.84
N GLU A 342 -6.93 -0.35 6.05
CA GLU A 342 -7.77 0.35 5.08
C GLU A 342 -7.02 0.75 3.81
N GLN A 343 -5.71 0.97 3.94
CA GLN A 343 -4.85 1.42 2.84
C GLN A 343 -4.04 0.29 2.21
N PHE A 344 -3.78 -0.77 2.98
CA PHE A 344 -3.05 -1.96 2.56
C PHE A 344 -3.57 -3.15 3.33
N PHE A 345 -3.78 -4.29 2.66
CA PHE A 345 -4.00 -5.53 3.40
C PHE A 345 -2.69 -5.94 4.08
N SER A 346 -1.64 -6.18 3.29
CA SER A 346 -0.26 -6.41 3.76
C SER A 346 0.70 -6.35 2.57
N ASN A 347 1.93 -5.92 2.80
CA ASN A 347 3.03 -5.92 1.83
C ASN A 347 4.19 -6.87 2.25
N GLY A 348 3.96 -7.73 3.23
CA GLY A 348 4.95 -8.69 3.71
C GLY A 348 5.96 -8.09 4.71
N ILE A 349 7.17 -8.65 4.74
CA ILE A 349 8.22 -8.33 5.72
C ILE A 349 8.62 -6.85 5.74
N HIS A 350 9.07 -6.35 6.89
CA HIS A 350 9.36 -4.93 7.08
C HIS A 350 10.77 -4.53 6.62
N LEU A 351 10.95 -4.36 5.31
CA LEU A 351 12.24 -4.09 4.66
C LEU A 351 13.06 -2.93 5.25
N SER A 352 12.41 -1.86 5.74
CA SER A 352 13.15 -0.73 6.33
C SER A 352 13.82 -1.08 7.65
N ILE A 353 13.25 -1.98 8.46
CA ILE A 353 13.90 -2.44 9.70
C ILE A 353 15.10 -3.33 9.34
N LEU A 354 14.94 -4.20 8.33
CA LEU A 354 16.04 -5.02 7.81
C LEU A 354 17.19 -4.18 7.26
N GLU A 355 16.91 -3.03 6.64
CA GLU A 355 17.94 -2.13 6.14
C GLU A 355 18.65 -1.34 7.25
N ASP A 356 17.94 -0.86 8.30
CA ASP A 356 18.59 -0.17 9.43
C ASP A 356 19.42 -1.13 10.30
N SER A 357 19.11 -2.43 10.25
CA SER A 357 19.79 -3.43 11.05
C SER A 357 21.27 -3.53 10.71
N LYS A 358 22.10 -3.62 11.75
CA LYS A 358 23.53 -3.91 11.63
C LYS A 358 23.83 -5.42 11.63
N LYS A 359 22.80 -6.25 11.77
CA LYS A 359 22.94 -7.70 11.77
C LYS A 359 22.95 -8.23 10.33
N GLN A 360 23.55 -9.41 10.12
CA GLN A 360 23.68 -10.04 8.82
C GLN A 360 22.59 -11.11 8.61
N GLY A 361 21.47 -10.67 8.03
CA GLY A 361 20.40 -11.59 7.60
C GLY A 361 19.45 -12.06 8.72
N GLU A 362 19.83 -11.99 10.00
CA GLU A 362 19.04 -12.53 11.11
C GLU A 362 17.68 -11.84 11.26
N ASP A 363 17.60 -10.52 11.08
CA ASP A 363 16.33 -9.81 11.17
C ASP A 363 15.41 -10.16 9.98
N GLY A 364 15.98 -10.43 8.79
CA GLY A 364 15.22 -10.93 7.65
C GLY A 364 14.70 -12.35 7.89
N TRP A 365 15.57 -13.22 8.42
CA TRP A 365 15.21 -14.58 8.77
C TRP A 365 14.16 -14.68 9.88
N SER A 366 14.32 -13.89 10.94
CA SER A 366 13.35 -13.82 12.01
C SER A 366 12.00 -13.34 11.50
N ASN A 367 11.99 -12.33 10.62
CA ASN A 367 10.74 -11.77 10.10
C ASN A 367 10.01 -12.75 9.17
N ILE A 368 10.73 -13.48 8.30
CA ILE A 368 10.10 -14.47 7.41
C ILE A 368 9.56 -15.66 8.20
N ASN A 369 10.27 -16.14 9.22
CA ASN A 369 9.78 -17.22 10.08
C ASN A 369 8.56 -16.77 10.90
N ALA A 370 8.57 -15.55 11.45
CA ALA A 370 7.40 -15.00 12.15
C ALA A 370 6.18 -14.84 11.22
N MET A 371 6.40 -14.46 9.95
CA MET A 371 5.34 -14.44 8.94
C MET A 371 4.83 -15.86 8.66
N ASN A 372 5.72 -16.82 8.44
CA ASN A 372 5.35 -18.22 8.23
C ASN A 372 4.57 -18.80 9.42
N ASP A 373 4.94 -18.47 10.65
CA ASP A 373 4.19 -18.90 11.83
C ASP A 373 2.76 -18.35 11.83
N LEU A 374 2.58 -17.08 11.50
CA LEU A 374 1.25 -16.47 11.33
C LEU A 374 0.44 -17.18 10.22
N VAL A 375 1.06 -17.41 9.07
CA VAL A 375 0.41 -18.07 7.93
C VAL A 375 0.03 -19.50 8.26
N ARG A 376 0.92 -20.23 8.95
CA ARG A 376 0.66 -21.58 9.45
C ARG A 376 -0.54 -21.58 10.39
N THR A 377 -0.59 -20.65 11.35
CA THR A 377 -1.71 -20.53 12.29
C THR A 377 -3.04 -20.36 11.55
N ILE A 378 -3.09 -19.57 10.47
CA ILE A 378 -4.31 -19.39 9.67
C ILE A 378 -4.63 -20.67 8.88
N LEU A 379 -3.65 -21.21 8.17
CA LEU A 379 -3.82 -22.37 7.28
C LEU A 379 -4.29 -23.62 8.04
N PHE A 380 -3.71 -23.88 9.21
CA PHE A 380 -3.99 -25.05 10.07
C PHE A 380 -5.03 -24.76 11.16
N SER A 381 -5.85 -23.71 11.03
CA SER A 381 -7.00 -23.50 11.92
C SER A 381 -8.17 -24.40 11.52
N GLU A 382 -8.06 -25.70 11.80
CA GLU A 382 -8.97 -26.77 11.34
C GLU A 382 -10.38 -26.76 11.97
N ASP A 383 -10.59 -25.95 12.99
CA ASP A 383 -11.87 -25.85 13.72
C ASP A 383 -12.73 -24.65 13.30
N ILE A 384 -12.19 -23.80 12.43
CA ILE A 384 -12.89 -22.63 11.89
C ILE A 384 -12.66 -22.47 10.38
N LEU A 385 -13.54 -21.73 9.72
CA LEU A 385 -13.26 -21.23 8.37
C LEU A 385 -12.58 -19.86 8.45
N ALA A 386 -11.44 -19.71 7.75
CA ALA A 386 -10.79 -18.42 7.58
C ALA A 386 -11.24 -17.79 6.26
N ILE A 387 -11.61 -16.50 6.31
CA ILE A 387 -11.92 -15.71 5.12
C ILE A 387 -10.94 -14.54 5.03
N THR A 388 -10.25 -14.38 3.91
CA THR A 388 -9.52 -13.15 3.62
C THR A 388 -10.42 -12.17 2.87
N ALA A 389 -10.48 -10.92 3.32
CA ALA A 389 -11.07 -9.82 2.58
C ALA A 389 -9.98 -8.81 2.20
N PHE A 390 -9.46 -8.91 0.98
CA PHE A 390 -8.57 -7.89 0.41
C PHE A 390 -9.37 -6.61 0.14
N ARG A 391 -9.54 -5.76 1.16
CA ARG A 391 -10.14 -4.42 1.02
C ARG A 391 -9.18 -3.39 0.46
N ALA A 392 -7.89 -3.71 0.41
CA ALA A 392 -6.84 -2.83 -0.10
C ALA A 392 -5.72 -3.66 -0.73
N ASN A 393 -4.81 -2.97 -1.44
CA ASN A 393 -3.72 -3.61 -2.16
C ASN A 393 -2.85 -4.47 -1.24
N ALA A 394 -2.32 -5.54 -1.82
CA ALA A 394 -1.39 -6.44 -1.17
C ALA A 394 -0.20 -6.75 -2.09
N GLY A 395 0.95 -7.01 -1.49
CA GLY A 395 2.17 -7.32 -2.23
C GLY A 395 3.02 -8.38 -1.52
N ALA A 396 3.77 -9.14 -2.32
CA ALA A 396 4.69 -10.17 -1.85
C ALA A 396 3.99 -11.11 -0.84
N GLY A 397 4.60 -11.32 0.33
CA GLY A 397 4.05 -12.17 1.41
C GLY A 397 2.69 -11.75 1.92
N GLY A 398 2.30 -10.48 1.74
CA GLY A 398 0.97 -10.03 2.08
C GLY A 398 -0.13 -10.63 1.19
N VAL A 399 0.18 -10.96 -0.06
CA VAL A 399 -0.76 -11.71 -0.91
C VAL A 399 -0.87 -13.14 -0.40
N PHE A 400 0.26 -13.80 -0.15
CA PHE A 400 0.30 -15.21 0.28
C PHE A 400 -0.29 -15.42 1.67
N LEU A 401 -0.11 -14.46 2.58
CA LEU A 401 -0.85 -14.39 3.85
C LEU A 401 -2.36 -14.46 3.63
N GLY A 402 -2.86 -13.69 2.65
CA GLY A 402 -4.28 -13.72 2.32
C GLY A 402 -4.72 -15.02 1.66
N LEU A 403 -3.88 -15.64 0.82
CA LEU A 403 -4.20 -16.89 0.12
C LEU A 403 -4.22 -18.13 1.01
N ALA A 404 -3.70 -18.04 2.24
CA ALA A 404 -3.75 -19.10 3.24
C ALA A 404 -5.14 -19.29 3.87
N ALA A 405 -6.05 -18.32 3.71
CA ALA A 405 -7.44 -18.47 4.10
C ALA A 405 -8.17 -19.49 3.20
N ASP A 406 -9.27 -20.05 3.71
CA ASP A 406 -10.08 -21.02 2.98
C ASP A 406 -10.85 -20.35 1.85
N ILE A 407 -11.40 -19.16 2.12
CA ILE A 407 -12.10 -18.33 1.13
C ILE A 407 -11.40 -16.98 1.01
N VAL A 408 -11.15 -16.55 -0.22
CA VAL A 408 -10.49 -15.28 -0.54
C VAL A 408 -11.47 -14.39 -1.29
N ALA A 409 -11.82 -13.27 -0.70
CA ALA A 409 -12.58 -12.20 -1.31
C ALA A 409 -11.69 -10.97 -1.57
N ALA A 410 -11.92 -10.26 -2.67
CA ALA A 410 -11.20 -9.03 -2.98
C ALA A 410 -12.13 -7.90 -3.44
N ARG A 411 -11.88 -6.68 -2.97
CA ARG A 411 -12.61 -5.51 -3.44
C ARG A 411 -12.25 -5.25 -4.90
N LYS A 412 -13.24 -4.93 -5.73
CA LYS A 412 -12.97 -4.46 -7.09
C LYS A 412 -11.98 -3.30 -7.11
N GLY A 413 -11.08 -3.32 -8.09
CA GLY A 413 -10.00 -2.33 -8.22
C GLY A 413 -8.82 -2.50 -7.27
N VAL A 414 -8.82 -3.50 -6.37
CA VAL A 414 -7.61 -3.90 -5.64
C VAL A 414 -6.58 -4.45 -6.61
N VAL A 415 -5.31 -4.13 -6.34
CA VAL A 415 -4.16 -4.65 -7.07
C VAL A 415 -3.34 -5.55 -6.15
N LEU A 416 -3.03 -6.74 -6.65
CA LEU A 416 -2.21 -7.74 -5.97
C LEU A 416 -0.87 -7.87 -6.70
N ASN A 417 0.23 -7.95 -5.97
CA ASN A 417 1.56 -8.25 -6.52
C ASN A 417 2.05 -9.58 -5.91
N PRO A 418 1.63 -10.75 -6.43
CA PRO A 418 1.92 -12.07 -5.87
C PRO A 418 3.33 -12.55 -6.22
N HIS A 419 4.36 -11.74 -5.94
CA HIS A 419 5.73 -12.09 -6.30
C HIS A 419 6.78 -11.42 -5.41
N TYR A 420 7.97 -12.04 -5.37
CA TYR A 420 9.16 -11.54 -4.68
C TYR A 420 10.32 -11.20 -5.60
N LYS A 421 10.24 -11.62 -6.86
CA LYS A 421 11.33 -11.60 -7.84
C LYS A 421 11.98 -10.23 -8.01
N THR A 422 11.19 -9.15 -7.95
CA THR A 422 11.68 -7.77 -8.09
C THR A 422 12.54 -7.29 -6.92
N LEU A 423 12.54 -8.01 -5.80
CA LEU A 423 13.42 -7.78 -4.66
C LEU A 423 14.54 -8.81 -4.58
N GLY A 424 14.74 -9.67 -5.58
CA GLY A 424 15.79 -10.70 -5.54
C GLY A 424 15.50 -11.83 -4.55
N LEU A 425 14.27 -11.94 -4.07
CA LEU A 425 13.82 -13.02 -3.19
C LEU A 425 12.96 -14.03 -3.94
N SER A 426 12.96 -15.26 -3.45
CA SER A 426 12.10 -16.34 -3.94
C SER A 426 10.74 -16.38 -3.24
N GLY A 427 10.64 -15.90 -2.00
CA GLY A 427 9.41 -15.87 -1.21
C GLY A 427 9.17 -17.13 -0.39
N SER A 428 8.39 -16.98 0.68
CA SER A 428 7.90 -18.10 1.50
C SER A 428 6.39 -17.92 1.75
N GLU A 429 5.88 -18.09 2.97
CA GLU A 429 4.46 -18.03 3.30
C GLU A 429 3.64 -19.19 2.71
N PHE A 430 4.25 -20.37 2.55
CA PHE A 430 3.59 -21.56 1.99
C PHE A 430 3.04 -21.32 0.57
N HIS A 431 3.59 -20.32 -0.14
CA HIS A 431 3.09 -19.91 -1.46
C HIS A 431 3.23 -21.02 -2.49
N THR A 432 4.24 -21.90 -2.35
CA THR A 432 4.43 -23.05 -3.24
C THR A 432 3.41 -24.16 -3.01
N TYR A 433 2.61 -24.10 -1.94
CA TYR A 433 1.43 -24.93 -1.73
C TYR A 433 0.15 -24.18 -2.11
N THR A 434 -0.07 -22.99 -1.53
CA THR A 434 -1.36 -22.29 -1.62
C THR A 434 -1.64 -21.69 -2.99
N LEU A 435 -0.64 -21.12 -3.67
CA LEU A 435 -0.84 -20.49 -4.98
C LEU A 435 -1.12 -21.54 -6.07
N PRO A 436 -0.30 -22.59 -6.27
CA PRO A 436 -0.60 -23.63 -7.27
C PRO A 436 -1.92 -24.35 -7.04
N ARG A 437 -2.35 -24.53 -5.78
CA ARG A 437 -3.66 -25.11 -5.45
C ARG A 437 -4.82 -24.25 -5.99
N ARG A 438 -4.66 -22.92 -6.03
CA ARG A 438 -5.70 -21.99 -6.48
C ARG A 438 -5.69 -21.79 -8.00
N VAL A 439 -4.52 -21.60 -8.60
CA VAL A 439 -4.41 -21.19 -10.03
C VAL A 439 -3.79 -22.26 -10.94
N GLY A 440 -3.35 -23.39 -10.39
CA GLY A 440 -2.55 -24.39 -11.09
C GLY A 440 -1.05 -24.04 -11.16
N GLU A 441 -0.21 -25.07 -11.32
CA GLU A 441 1.26 -24.96 -11.31
C GLU A 441 1.83 -24.01 -12.37
N GLU A 442 1.29 -24.07 -13.60
CA GLU A 442 1.77 -23.26 -14.71
C GLU A 442 1.49 -21.76 -14.48
N MET A 443 0.26 -21.43 -14.08
CA MET A 443 -0.13 -20.05 -13.81
C MET A 443 0.61 -19.51 -12.58
N ALA A 444 0.78 -20.32 -11.53
CA ALA A 444 1.54 -19.93 -10.35
C ALA A 444 2.98 -19.53 -10.72
N ARG A 445 3.66 -20.37 -11.53
CA ARG A 445 5.00 -20.07 -12.04
C ARG A 445 5.01 -18.79 -12.87
N LYS A 446 4.05 -18.63 -13.78
CA LYS A 446 3.93 -17.43 -14.62
C LYS A 446 3.80 -16.15 -13.80
N LEU A 447 2.92 -16.13 -12.79
CA LEU A 447 2.72 -14.98 -11.91
C LEU A 447 4.00 -14.60 -11.14
N LEU A 448 4.68 -15.61 -10.59
CA LEU A 448 5.94 -15.42 -9.87
C LEU A 448 7.07 -14.93 -10.80
N ASP A 449 7.09 -15.41 -12.04
CA ASP A 449 8.16 -15.13 -13.00
C ASP A 449 8.01 -13.81 -13.76
N GLU A 450 6.82 -13.47 -14.23
CA GLU A 450 6.56 -12.21 -14.92
C GLU A 450 6.68 -11.02 -13.96
N ALA A 451 6.34 -11.25 -12.68
CA ALA A 451 6.40 -10.25 -11.63
C ALA A 451 5.67 -8.95 -12.03
N LEU A 452 4.43 -9.12 -12.50
CA LEU A 452 3.50 -8.07 -12.86
C LEU A 452 2.35 -8.01 -11.84
N PRO A 453 1.77 -6.81 -11.62
CA PRO A 453 0.57 -6.70 -10.82
C PRO A 453 -0.61 -7.38 -11.52
N ILE A 454 -1.56 -7.87 -10.72
CA ILE A 454 -2.83 -8.43 -11.18
C ILE A 454 -3.99 -7.72 -10.47
N SER A 455 -5.06 -7.44 -11.21
CA SER A 455 -6.30 -6.89 -10.62
C SER A 455 -7.04 -7.96 -9.81
N ALA A 456 -7.92 -7.53 -8.90
CA ALA A 456 -8.87 -8.42 -8.24
C ALA A 456 -9.74 -9.19 -9.26
N GLU A 457 -10.18 -8.52 -10.32
CA GLU A 457 -10.99 -9.09 -11.39
C GLU A 457 -10.26 -10.22 -12.12
N LYS A 458 -9.02 -9.99 -12.54
CA LYS A 458 -8.21 -11.02 -13.19
C LYS A 458 -7.84 -12.14 -12.21
N ALA A 459 -7.58 -11.80 -10.95
CA ALA A 459 -7.35 -12.78 -9.90
C ALA A 459 -8.56 -13.71 -9.69
N LYS A 460 -9.77 -13.18 -9.79
CA LYS A 460 -11.01 -13.97 -9.75
C LYS A 460 -11.16 -14.85 -11.00
N GLU A 461 -10.86 -14.32 -12.17
CA GLU A 461 -10.93 -15.05 -13.45
C GLU A 461 -10.03 -16.30 -13.44
N ILE A 462 -8.80 -16.18 -12.90
CA ILE A 462 -7.83 -17.29 -12.88
C ILE A 462 -7.96 -18.21 -11.65
N GLY A 463 -8.94 -17.99 -10.78
CA GLY A 463 -9.17 -18.80 -9.57
C GLY A 463 -8.30 -18.46 -8.36
N MET A 464 -7.48 -17.40 -8.41
CA MET A 464 -6.69 -16.94 -7.26
C MET A 464 -7.57 -16.38 -6.15
N VAL A 465 -8.66 -15.71 -6.52
CA VAL A 465 -9.66 -15.11 -5.63
C VAL A 465 -11.00 -15.80 -5.85
N ASP A 466 -11.73 -16.08 -4.77
CA ASP A 466 -13.00 -16.79 -4.79
C ASP A 466 -14.19 -15.85 -5.02
N ARG A 467 -14.12 -14.60 -4.53
CA ARG A 467 -15.23 -13.63 -4.65
C ARG A 467 -14.75 -12.20 -4.86
N LEU A 468 -15.55 -11.42 -5.58
CA LEU A 468 -15.38 -9.97 -5.67
C LEU A 468 -16.46 -9.29 -4.84
N PHE A 469 -16.11 -8.16 -4.24
CA PHE A 469 -17.06 -7.28 -3.54
C PHE A 469 -16.82 -5.82 -3.88
N ASN A 470 -17.80 -4.95 -3.65
CA ASN A 470 -17.61 -3.49 -3.75
C ASN A 470 -17.49 -2.87 -2.36
N ASP A 471 -18.37 -3.28 -1.44
CA ASP A 471 -18.40 -2.80 -0.06
C ASP A 471 -18.12 -3.93 0.94
N LEU A 472 -17.55 -3.58 2.10
CA LEU A 472 -17.23 -4.55 3.17
C LEU A 472 -18.49 -5.29 3.64
N SER A 473 -19.65 -4.63 3.66
CA SER A 473 -20.93 -5.25 4.03
C SER A 473 -21.30 -6.46 3.18
N GLU A 474 -20.85 -6.56 1.92
CA GLU A 474 -21.08 -7.75 1.09
C GLU A 474 -20.29 -8.97 1.60
N VAL A 475 -19.08 -8.77 2.12
CA VAL A 475 -18.28 -9.85 2.73
C VAL A 475 -18.82 -10.20 4.12
N GLU A 476 -19.25 -9.20 4.89
CA GLU A 476 -19.90 -9.44 6.18
C GLU A 476 -21.18 -10.28 6.01
N ALA A 477 -22.06 -9.87 5.08
CA ALA A 477 -23.28 -10.60 4.77
C ALA A 477 -22.98 -12.02 4.31
N PHE A 478 -22.01 -12.20 3.41
CA PHE A 478 -21.60 -13.52 2.95
C PHE A 478 -21.12 -14.42 4.11
N ALA A 479 -20.28 -13.90 5.01
CA ALA A 479 -19.79 -14.69 6.14
C ALA A 479 -20.91 -15.05 7.12
N LEU A 480 -21.85 -14.13 7.35
CA LEU A 480 -23.02 -14.37 8.19
C LEU A 480 -23.98 -15.39 7.55
N GLU A 481 -24.23 -15.30 6.26
CA GLU A 481 -25.03 -16.29 5.53
C GLU A 481 -24.35 -17.68 5.55
N LEU A 482 -23.02 -17.72 5.36
CA LEU A 482 -22.27 -18.97 5.34
C LEU A 482 -22.30 -19.69 6.68
N VAL A 483 -22.20 -18.97 7.81
CA VAL A 483 -22.20 -19.63 9.13
C VAL A 483 -23.58 -20.17 9.50
N GLU A 484 -24.66 -19.53 9.02
CA GLU A 484 -26.04 -19.98 9.26
C GLU A 484 -26.47 -21.14 8.36
N ASP A 485 -25.83 -21.32 7.21
CA ASP A 485 -25.95 -22.51 6.37
C ASP A 485 -25.06 -23.64 6.92
N GLU A 486 -25.53 -24.30 7.99
CA GLU A 486 -24.74 -25.31 8.73
C GLU A 486 -24.22 -26.44 7.83
N ASP A 487 -25.05 -26.96 6.92
CA ASP A 487 -24.65 -28.01 5.99
C ASP A 487 -23.43 -27.57 5.16
N ARG A 488 -23.52 -26.38 4.55
CA ARG A 488 -22.42 -25.84 3.74
C ARG A 488 -21.19 -25.48 4.58
N TYR A 489 -21.39 -24.97 5.79
CA TYR A 489 -20.29 -24.64 6.70
C TYR A 489 -19.50 -25.90 7.07
N TYR A 490 -20.19 -26.95 7.52
CA TYR A 490 -19.55 -28.21 7.91
C TYR A 490 -18.94 -28.95 6.71
N ASP A 491 -19.58 -28.93 5.54
CA ASP A 491 -19.01 -29.49 4.31
C ASP A 491 -17.65 -28.86 3.97
N LEU A 492 -17.54 -27.52 4.08
CA LEU A 492 -16.29 -26.81 3.83
C LEU A 492 -15.24 -27.08 4.91
N LEU A 493 -15.66 -27.20 6.17
CA LEU A 493 -14.78 -27.46 7.30
C LEU A 493 -14.20 -28.88 7.24
N ASP A 494 -15.03 -29.88 6.93
CA ASP A 494 -14.60 -31.27 6.78
C ASP A 494 -13.70 -31.42 5.54
N ALA A 495 -14.05 -30.79 4.41
CA ALA A 495 -13.17 -30.75 3.24
C ALA A 495 -11.82 -30.06 3.52
N LYS A 496 -11.78 -29.10 4.44
CA LYS A 496 -10.52 -28.49 4.93
C LYS A 496 -9.71 -29.47 5.76
N ARG A 497 -10.34 -30.19 6.69
CA ARG A 497 -9.69 -31.19 7.55
C ARG A 497 -9.09 -32.33 6.73
N ASP A 498 -9.90 -32.95 5.87
CA ASP A 498 -9.47 -34.03 4.98
C ASP A 498 -8.28 -33.62 4.10
N ARG A 499 -8.33 -32.39 3.57
CA ARG A 499 -7.23 -31.81 2.80
C ARG A 499 -5.96 -31.71 3.63
N LEU A 500 -6.04 -31.12 4.81
CA LEU A 500 -4.86 -30.82 5.62
C LEU A 500 -4.23 -32.12 6.13
N GLU A 501 -5.05 -33.10 6.52
CA GLU A 501 -4.59 -34.44 6.88
C GLU A 501 -3.86 -35.12 5.69
N ALA A 502 -4.43 -35.04 4.48
CA ALA A 502 -3.83 -35.66 3.30
C ALA A 502 -2.54 -34.94 2.82
N ASP A 503 -2.47 -33.61 2.98
CA ASP A 503 -1.38 -32.79 2.44
C ASP A 503 -0.30 -32.44 3.51
N GLU A 504 -0.43 -32.81 4.79
CA GLU A 504 0.42 -32.32 5.89
C GLU A 504 1.93 -32.45 5.59
N GLU A 505 2.39 -33.66 5.25
CA GLU A 505 3.80 -33.92 4.93
C GLU A 505 4.26 -33.12 3.71
N ARG A 506 3.39 -32.97 2.70
CA ARG A 506 3.68 -32.20 1.49
C ARG A 506 3.82 -30.71 1.80
N ILE A 507 2.92 -30.15 2.63
CA ILE A 507 2.94 -28.75 3.05
C ILE A 507 4.25 -28.45 3.78
N GLU A 508 4.65 -29.30 4.72
CA GLU A 508 5.89 -29.12 5.47
C GLU A 508 7.12 -29.20 4.55
N LYS A 509 7.17 -30.20 3.66
CA LYS A 509 8.26 -30.35 2.69
C LYS A 509 8.40 -29.14 1.78
N LEU A 510 7.28 -28.58 1.31
CA LEU A 510 7.27 -27.38 0.47
C LEU A 510 7.76 -26.15 1.24
N LEU A 511 7.32 -25.94 2.48
CA LEU A 511 7.83 -24.88 3.34
C LEU A 511 9.34 -24.99 3.55
N GLN A 512 9.85 -26.19 3.85
CA GLN A 512 11.29 -26.41 4.04
C GLN A 512 12.08 -26.12 2.76
N ALA A 513 11.53 -26.43 1.58
CA ALA A 513 12.13 -26.08 0.30
C ALA A 513 12.15 -24.56 0.05
N GLU A 514 11.07 -23.85 0.39
CA GLU A 514 11.02 -22.37 0.35
C GLU A 514 12.11 -21.76 1.24
N LEU A 515 12.18 -22.20 2.51
CA LEU A 515 13.14 -21.71 3.49
C LEU A 515 14.59 -22.03 3.11
N THR A 516 14.85 -23.22 2.57
CA THR A 516 16.17 -23.62 2.07
C THR A 516 16.63 -22.71 0.93
N LYS A 517 15.71 -22.32 0.04
CA LYS A 517 16.01 -21.40 -1.07
C LYS A 517 16.18 -19.95 -0.59
N MET A 518 15.37 -19.52 0.38
CA MET A 518 15.43 -18.16 0.92
C MET A 518 16.64 -17.93 1.82
N TYR A 519 17.11 -18.95 2.54
CA TYR A 519 18.23 -18.81 3.47
C TYR A 519 19.44 -18.13 2.83
N PRO A 520 20.09 -18.65 1.76
CA PRO A 520 21.24 -17.96 1.17
C PRO A 520 20.92 -16.54 0.69
N GLN A 521 19.67 -16.24 0.30
CA GLN A 521 19.29 -14.90 -0.19
C GLN A 521 19.37 -13.81 0.89
N PHE A 522 19.30 -14.16 2.17
CA PHE A 522 19.44 -13.22 3.29
C PHE A 522 20.86 -13.12 3.86
N TRP A 523 21.70 -14.15 3.69
CA TRP A 523 23.04 -14.21 4.30
C TRP A 523 24.18 -13.99 3.32
N ASP A 524 24.05 -14.47 2.09
CA ASP A 524 25.09 -14.33 1.07
C ASP A 524 25.20 -12.85 0.68
N GLU A 525 26.36 -12.26 0.94
CA GLU A 525 26.65 -10.85 0.63
C GLU A 525 26.50 -10.52 -0.86
N SER A 526 26.65 -11.52 -1.73
CA SER A 526 26.48 -11.39 -3.18
C SER A 526 25.01 -11.46 -3.63
N SER A 527 24.09 -11.78 -2.72
CA SER A 527 22.67 -11.84 -3.00
C SER A 527 22.17 -10.48 -3.54
N PRO A 528 21.45 -10.46 -4.68
CA PRO A 528 20.90 -9.22 -5.22
C PRO A 528 19.87 -8.58 -4.28
N PHE A 529 19.34 -9.34 -3.31
CA PHE A 529 18.39 -8.82 -2.32
C PHE A 529 18.95 -7.60 -1.58
N HIS A 530 20.24 -7.57 -1.23
CA HIS A 530 20.80 -6.48 -0.43
C HIS A 530 20.74 -5.14 -1.17
N GLU A 531 21.21 -5.10 -2.42
CA GLU A 531 21.18 -3.87 -3.23
C GLU A 531 19.74 -3.52 -3.65
N LEU A 532 18.91 -4.50 -4.04
CA LEU A 532 17.52 -4.24 -4.41
C LEU A 532 16.69 -3.72 -3.23
N ARG A 533 16.89 -4.26 -2.03
CA ARG A 533 16.28 -3.78 -0.79
C ARG A 533 16.70 -2.34 -0.52
N ARG A 534 18.00 -2.04 -0.58
CA ARG A 534 18.54 -0.68 -0.40
C ARG A 534 17.92 0.30 -1.38
N GLN A 535 17.91 -0.04 -2.68
CA GLN A 535 17.28 0.79 -3.72
C GLN A 535 15.79 1.03 -3.44
N PHE A 536 15.06 0.01 -3.00
CA PHE A 536 13.65 0.10 -2.67
C PHE A 536 13.38 1.05 -1.48
N VAL A 537 14.07 0.86 -0.35
CA VAL A 537 13.78 1.62 0.88
C VAL A 537 14.28 3.06 0.82
N TYR A 538 15.40 3.32 0.13
CA TYR A 538 15.89 4.68 -0.14
C TYR A 538 15.19 5.32 -1.34
N LYS A 539 14.32 4.59 -2.05
CA LYS A 539 13.61 5.04 -3.25
C LYS A 539 14.57 5.60 -4.31
N ILE A 540 15.68 4.89 -4.53
CA ILE A 540 16.70 5.28 -5.51
C ILE A 540 16.06 5.30 -6.90
N CYS A 541 16.21 6.42 -7.62
CA CYS A 541 15.70 6.54 -8.97
C CYS A 541 16.37 5.48 -9.87
N PRO A 542 15.59 4.63 -10.55
CA PRO A 542 16.14 3.68 -11.51
C PRO A 542 16.89 4.38 -12.64
N ALA A 543 17.94 3.74 -13.16
CA ALA A 543 18.70 4.25 -14.31
C ALA A 543 17.95 4.05 -15.65
N GLN A 544 17.04 3.08 -15.70
CA GLN A 544 16.26 2.74 -16.88
C GLN A 544 14.90 2.16 -16.49
N THR A 545 13.93 2.19 -17.42
CA THR A 545 12.67 1.48 -17.23
C THR A 545 12.93 -0.04 -17.19
N PRO A 546 12.41 -0.78 -16.18
CA PRO A 546 12.58 -2.23 -16.14
C PRO A 546 12.02 -2.92 -17.40
N LYS A 547 12.79 -3.83 -18.03
CA LYS A 547 12.38 -4.56 -19.25
C LYS A 547 11.05 -5.33 -19.09
N ARG A 548 10.71 -5.76 -17.86
CA ARG A 548 9.42 -6.39 -17.57
C ARG A 548 8.23 -5.44 -17.80
N LEU A 549 8.43 -4.13 -17.69
CA LEU A 549 7.39 -3.11 -17.88
C LEU A 549 7.46 -2.45 -19.28
N ALA A 550 8.66 -2.19 -19.77
CA ALA A 550 8.89 -1.60 -21.09
C ALA A 550 8.89 -2.65 -22.20
N LYS A 551 7.70 -3.04 -22.67
CA LYS A 551 7.55 -4.05 -23.75
C LYS A 551 8.31 -3.64 -25.02
N HIS A 552 8.31 -2.36 -25.35
CA HIS A 552 9.04 -1.78 -26.49
C HIS A 552 10.58 -1.81 -26.35
N ARG A 553 11.11 -2.22 -25.19
CA ARG A 553 12.56 -2.36 -24.94
C ARG A 553 12.96 -3.81 -24.68
N ARG A 554 12.06 -4.76 -24.92
CA ARG A 554 12.41 -6.17 -24.93
C ARG A 554 13.08 -6.45 -26.27
N GLU A 555 14.24 -7.09 -26.24
CA GLU A 555 14.75 -7.74 -27.45
C GLU A 555 13.69 -8.78 -27.82
N ASP A 556 13.22 -8.77 -29.07
CA ASP A 556 12.27 -9.79 -29.55
C ASP A 556 12.84 -11.16 -29.18
N ALA A 557 12.14 -11.87 -28.30
CA ALA A 557 12.59 -13.15 -27.73
C ALA A 557 12.43 -14.30 -28.74
#